data_AF-A0A7C6N585-F1
#
_entry.id   AF-A0A7C6N585-F1
#
_cell.length_a   1.000
_cell.length_b   1.000
_cell.length_c   1.000
_cell.angle_alpha   90.00
_cell.angle_beta   90.00
_cell.angle_gamma   90.00
#
_symmetry.space_group_name_H-M   'P 1'
#
loop_
_entity.id
_entity.type
_entity.pdbx_description
1 polymer ?
#
loop_
_entity_poly.entity_id
_entity_poly.type
_entity_poly.pdbx_seq_one_letter_code
_entity_poly.pdbx_strand_id
1 'polypeptide(L)' 'MKFIHCFSEELKNKLLQNGYNLLVETNGIFIFENSPTLFFDFGKIDSTKFTFSNKMIF' A
#
# COMPACT_ATOMS: atom_id res chain seq x y z
N MET A 1 9.04 -5.88 -5.24
CA MET A 1 7.61 -5.84 -5.63
C MET A 1 7.27 -4.47 -6.19
N LYS A 2 6.37 -4.33 -7.16
CA LYS A 2 6.03 -3.02 -7.76
C LYS A 2 4.85 -2.31 -7.12
N PHE A 3 3.94 -3.04 -6.50
CA PHE A 3 2.71 -2.50 -5.93
C PHE A 3 2.48 -2.96 -4.50
N ILE A 4 1.88 -2.09 -3.71
CA ILE A 4 1.48 -2.34 -2.33
C ILE A 4 -0.04 -2.27 -2.30
N HIS A 5 -0.67 -3.43 -2.13
CA HIS A 5 -2.11 -3.53 -1.97
C HIS A 5 -2.40 -3.37 -0.48
N CYS A 6 -3.29 -2.45 -0.15
CA CYS A 6 -3.66 -2.08 1.19
C CYS A 6 -5.18 -2.25 1.31
N PHE A 7 -5.62 -2.90 2.39
CA PHE A 7 -7.03 -3.22 2.63
C PHE A 7 -7.56 -2.50 3.88
N SER A 8 -6.81 -1.50 4.37
CA SER A 8 -7.14 -0.77 5.59
C SER A 8 -6.99 0.73 5.38
N GLU A 9 -8.04 1.49 5.68
CA GLU A 9 -8.03 2.94 5.56
C GLU A 9 -6.98 3.61 6.46
N GLU A 10 -6.70 3.06 7.64
CA GLU A 10 -5.65 3.58 8.52
C GLU A 10 -4.27 3.47 7.85
N LEU A 11 -3.99 2.31 7.25
CA LEU A 11 -2.73 2.08 6.56
C LEU A 11 -2.64 2.92 5.28
N LYS A 12 -3.76 3.09 4.56
CA LYS A 12 -3.86 4.02 3.42
C LYS A 12 -3.41 5.42 3.80
N ASN A 13 -3.97 5.98 4.87
CA ASN A 13 -3.63 7.33 5.32
C ASN A 13 -2.17 7.44 5.75
N LYS A 14 -1.62 6.42 6.44
CA LYS A 14 -0.20 6.38 6.79
C LYS A 14 0.70 6.37 5.56
N LEU A 15 0.37 5.57 4.54
CA LEU A 15 1.14 5.51 3.29
C LEU A 15 1.09 6.85 2.55
N LEU A 16 -0.08 7.47 2.43
CA LEU A 16 -0.23 8.82 1.85
C LEU A 16 0.59 9.87 2.60
N GLN A 17 0.58 9.85 3.94
CA GLN A 17 1.39 10.76 4.76
C GLN A 17 2.91 10.54 4.60
N ASN A 18 3.32 9.31 4.31
CA ASN A 18 4.72 8.98 4.03
C ASN A 18 5.12 9.27 2.58
N GLY A 19 4.24 9.86 1.77
CA GLY A 19 4.52 10.27 0.40
C GLY A 19 4.33 9.15 -0.64
N TYR A 20 3.70 8.03 -0.29
CA TYR A 20 3.38 7.00 -1.26
C TYR A 20 2.28 7.46 -2.20
N ASN A 21 2.47 7.20 -3.49
CA ASN A 21 1.47 7.49 -4.51
C ASN A 21 0.41 6.39 -4.56
N LEU A 22 -0.83 6.77 -4.27
CA LEU A 22 -2.00 5.94 -4.48
C LEU A 22 -2.31 5.89 -5.97
N LEU A 23 -2.30 4.70 -6.54
CA LEU A 23 -2.57 4.44 -7.96
C LEU A 23 -4.04 4.09 -8.20
N VAL A 24 -4.63 3.29 -7.31
CA VAL A 24 -6.00 2.78 -7.45
C VAL A 24 -6.68 2.76 -6.09
N GLU A 25 -7.94 3.18 -6.05
CA GLU A 25 -8.85 3.02 -4.93
C GLU A 25 -10.16 2.42 -5.46
N THR A 26 -10.50 1.20 -5.03
CA THR A 26 -11.74 0.53 -5.44
C THR A 26 -12.27 -0.34 -4.31
N ASN A 27 -13.56 -0.22 -3.96
CA ASN A 27 -14.26 -1.11 -3.02
C ASN A 27 -13.49 -1.48 -1.73
N GLY A 28 -12.75 -0.52 -1.13
CA GLY A 28 -11.96 -0.75 0.09
C GLY A 28 -10.56 -1.35 -0.13
N ILE A 29 -10.13 -1.48 -1.39
CA ILE A 29 -8.78 -1.87 -1.81
C ILE A 29 -8.05 -0.61 -2.29
N PHE A 30 -6.85 -0.39 -1.75
CA PHE A 30 -5.99 0.75 -2.05
C PHE A 30 -4.65 0.23 -2.58
N ILE A 31 -4.30 0.57 -3.82
CA ILE A 31 -3.05 0.12 -4.43
C ILE A 31 -2.09 1.29 -4.53
N PHE A 32 -0.91 1.15 -3.93
CA PHE A 32 0.16 2.13 -3.98
C PHE A 32 1.31 1.66 -4.85
N GLU A 33 2.02 2.62 -5.43
CA GLU A 33 3.31 2.35 -6.08
C GLU A 33 4.38 2.07 -5.01
N ASN A 34 5.09 0.95 -5.14
CA ASN A 34 6.23 0.67 -4.29
C ASN A 34 7.46 1.44 -4.80
N SER A 35 7.67 2.63 -4.24
CA SER A 35 8.83 3.45 -4.55
C SER A 35 10.05 2.98 -3.75
N PRO A 36 11.20 2.68 -4.39
CA PRO A 36 12.42 2.27 -3.69
C PRO A 36 13.06 3.40 -2.87
N THR A 37 12.62 4.64 -3.08
CA THR A 37 13.05 5.84 -2.35
C THR A 37 12.29 6.05 -1.05
N LEU A 38 11.12 5.43 -0.90
CA LEU A 38 10.28 5.55 0.29
C LEU A 38 10.48 4.31 1.15
N PHE A 39 10.82 4.53 2.41
CA PHE A 39 10.97 3.45 3.38
C PHE A 39 9.83 3.55 4.38
N PHE A 40 8.99 2.51 4.43
CA PHE A 40 7.92 2.40 5.42
C PHE A 40 8.09 1.09 6.18
N ASP A 41 7.99 1.17 7.51
CA ASP A 41 8.14 0.01 8.38
C ASP A 41 6.83 -0.79 8.40
N PHE A 42 6.73 -1.76 7.50
CA PHE A 42 5.64 -2.72 7.44
C PHE A 42 5.73 -3.81 8.53
N GLY A 43 6.85 -3.89 9.27
CA GLY A 43 7.05 -4.92 10.29
C GLY A 43 6.15 -4.76 11.52
N LYS A 44 5.65 -3.54 11.75
CA LYS A 44 4.67 -3.22 12.80
C LYS A 44 3.22 -3.25 12.33
N ILE A 45 3.00 -3.52 11.04
CA ILE A 45 1.66 -3.57 10.47
C ILE A 45 1.22 -5.03 10.38
N ASP A 46 -0.05 -5.25 10.68
CA ASP A 46 -0.66 -6.56 10.52
C ASP A 46 -0.63 -7.00 9.05
N SER A 47 -0.03 -8.15 8.77
CA SER A 47 0.16 -8.68 7.42
C SER A 47 -1.14 -9.04 6.71
N THR A 48 -2.28 -9.07 7.41
CA THR A 48 -3.60 -9.23 6.76
C THR A 48 -4.11 -7.92 6.15
N LYS A 49 -3.56 -6.78 6.55
CA LYS A 49 -3.99 -5.44 6.10
C LYS A 49 -3.29 -4.98 4.83
N PHE A 50 -2.25 -5.68 4.37
CA PHE A 50 -1.54 -5.35 3.14
C PHE A 50 -0.96 -6.59 2.46
N THR A 51 -0.74 -6.48 1.15
CA THR A 51 0.04 -7.47 0.40
C THR A 51 0.89 -6.78 -0.65
N PHE A 52 2.09 -7.31 -0.88
CA PHE A 52 2.95 -6.81 -1.94
C PHE A 52 2.77 -7.66 -3.19
N SER A 53 2.45 -7.02 -4.29
CA SER A 53 2.24 -7.69 -5.57
C SER A 53 3.06 -7.04 -6.68
N ASN A 54 3.44 -7.84 -7.67
CA ASN A 54 3.98 -7.35 -8.93
C ASN A 54 2.89 -7.13 -9.99
N LYS A 55 1.66 -7.55 -9.70
CA LYS A 55 0.51 -7.43 -10.58
C LYS A 55 -0.43 -6.38 -10.00
N MET A 56 -0.90 -5.49 -10.87
CA MET A 56 -2.06 -4.65 -10.59
C MET A 56 -3.28 -5.57 -10.78
N ILE A 57 -3.75 -6.18 -9.70
CA ILE A 57 -4.89 -7.10 -9.72
C ILE A 57 -6.08 -6.33 -9.17
N PHE A 58 -7.17 -6.32 -9.92
CA PHE A 58 -8.43 -5.64 -9.63
C PHE A 58 -9.40 -6.59 -8.93
#